data_AF-A0A7Y4NYD1-F1
#
_entry.id   AF-A0A7Y4NYD1-F1
#
_cell.length_a   1.000
_cell.length_b   1.000
_cell.length_c   1.000
_cell.angle_alpha   90.00
_cell.angle_beta   90.00
_cell.angle_gamma   90.00
#
_symmetry.space_group_name_H-M   'P 1'
#
loop_
_entity.id
_entity.type
_entity.pdbx_description
1 polymer ?
#
loop_
_entity_poly.entity_id
_entity_poly.type
_entity_poly.pdbx_seq_one_letter_code
_entity_poly.pdbx_strand_id
1 'polypeptide(L)'
;MNRSIKLAGLVAGVSLAAVVAGALVAAQQTPTLAAASDGGNAQPIDTVTSAKPPAPIQQTLDLTKLKQGSAPATAYVAGRTVHSGRTQFDLPASDGLIWDVVHAGAGDALVHHSPQDDGKGALTIWAAGARGETIKDVNTVASSADRTSSAYAVQPTTADGAELSRFTLNWRDNGTGEVYSLDRTGEHGPIVHAVQGSEVYFSALSKSSKQTLYSWTAGDDTAKRISAVPAPSAVSTDLQLAASVVSVANDGSCTALVELGTAKKRWQTCTHAVDELPAKSTFALGGPAYRDGYGDGLFAALDLKTGKAVREWSGGSKVAIMSTTVEGPDHILALAEQNGQTAIARCEPKTGACELAVPLRNGTGDGNNRPYQLGR
;
A
#
# COMPACT_ATOMS: atom_id res chain seq x y z
N MET A 1 -4.85 0.28 -15.59
CA MET A 1 -3.52 0.87 -15.25
C MET A 1 -3.47 1.07 -13.75
N ASN A 2 -2.72 0.24 -13.00
CA ASN A 2 -2.40 0.53 -11.61
C ASN A 2 -1.56 1.81 -11.62
N ARG A 3 -2.13 2.94 -11.20
CA ARG A 3 -1.31 4.06 -10.71
C ARG A 3 -0.74 3.64 -9.35
N SER A 4 0.14 2.63 -9.35
CA SER A 4 1.35 2.76 -8.56
C SER A 4 1.86 4.14 -8.93
N ILE A 5 1.85 5.06 -7.97
CA ILE A 5 2.31 6.42 -8.17
C ILE A 5 3.73 6.29 -8.70
N LYS A 6 3.87 6.28 -10.03
CA LYS A 6 5.09 6.62 -10.69
C LYS A 6 5.25 8.07 -10.31
N LEU A 7 6.00 8.32 -9.23
CA LEU A 7 6.71 9.57 -9.08
C LEU A 7 7.39 9.77 -10.44
N ALA A 8 6.82 10.66 -11.24
CA ALA A 8 7.42 11.04 -12.50
C ALA A 8 8.82 11.53 -12.14
N GLY A 9 9.82 10.70 -12.45
CA GLY A 9 11.22 10.99 -12.20
C GLY A 9 11.56 12.27 -12.93
N LEU A 10 11.69 13.36 -12.18
CA LEU A 10 12.14 14.64 -12.70
C LEU A 10 13.67 14.56 -12.77
N VAL A 11 14.18 14.16 -13.94
CA VAL A 11 15.60 14.20 -14.26
C VAL A 11 16.00 15.66 -14.42
N ALA A 12 16.39 16.30 -13.32
CA ALA A 12 17.20 17.51 -13.36
C ALA A 12 18.67 17.07 -13.44
N GLY A 13 19.27 17.27 -14.61
CA GLY A 13 20.66 16.92 -14.87
C GLY A 13 21.62 17.62 -13.92
N VAL A 14 22.40 16.83 -13.19
CA VAL A 14 23.60 17.28 -12.49
C VAL A 14 24.77 16.50 -13.07
N SER A 15 25.68 17.20 -13.74
CA SER A 15 26.92 16.66 -14.27
C SER A 15 27.81 16.15 -13.13
N LEU A 16 28.14 14.87 -13.16
CA LEU A 16 29.13 14.25 -12.26
C LEU A 16 30.53 14.39 -12.87
N ALA A 17 31.40 15.10 -12.15
CA ALA A 17 32.84 14.99 -12.31
C ALA A 17 33.34 13.77 -11.51
N ALA A 18 34.11 12.91 -12.18
CA ALA A 18 34.68 11.70 -11.62
C ALA A 18 35.83 11.98 -10.65
N VAL A 19 35.89 11.23 -9.55
CA VAL A 19 37.13 10.98 -8.81
C VAL A 19 37.23 9.49 -8.48
N VAL A 20 38.34 8.91 -8.95
CA VAL A 20 38.81 7.53 -8.72
C VAL A 20 39.79 7.54 -7.54
N ALA A 21 39.63 6.58 -6.62
CA ALA A 21 40.63 5.95 -5.73
C ALA A 21 39.85 5.32 -4.56
N GLY A 22 40.13 4.15 -3.99
CA GLY A 22 41.25 3.20 -4.03
C GLY A 22 40.90 2.07 -3.02
N ALA A 23 41.72 1.02 -3.00
CA ALA A 23 41.38 -0.33 -2.54
C ALA A 23 41.53 -0.64 -1.02
N LEU A 24 41.17 -1.89 -0.68
CA LEU A 24 41.76 -2.84 0.31
C LEU A 24 41.00 -3.19 1.62
N VAL A 25 40.46 -4.43 1.60
CA VAL A 25 40.67 -5.60 2.51
C VAL A 25 40.97 -5.39 4.01
N ALA A 26 40.15 -6.01 4.87
CA ALA A 26 40.54 -6.78 6.08
C ALA A 26 39.30 -7.58 6.58
N ALA A 27 39.27 -8.91 6.50
CA ALA A 27 39.89 -9.93 7.37
C ALA A 27 38.89 -10.48 8.42
N GLN A 28 38.60 -11.77 8.28
CA GLN A 28 37.74 -12.58 9.14
C GLN A 28 38.40 -12.82 10.51
N GLN A 29 37.62 -12.79 11.59
CA GLN A 29 37.98 -13.40 12.86
C GLN A 29 36.87 -14.36 13.30
N THR A 30 37.20 -15.65 13.25
CA THR A 30 36.47 -16.74 13.90
C THR A 30 36.91 -16.82 15.36
N PRO A 31 36.02 -16.78 16.36
CA PRO A 31 36.38 -17.13 17.72
C PRO A 31 36.46 -18.66 17.85
N THR A 32 37.64 -19.16 18.22
CA THR A 32 37.85 -20.51 18.72
C THR A 32 37.36 -20.56 20.17
N LEU A 33 36.31 -21.34 20.45
CA LEU A 33 35.88 -21.61 21.83
C LEU A 33 36.74 -22.74 22.41
N ALA A 34 37.39 -22.43 23.53
CA ALA A 34 38.14 -23.37 24.34
C ALA A 34 37.19 -24.37 25.03
N ALA A 35 37.55 -25.66 24.95
CA ALA A 35 36.91 -26.71 25.73
C ALA A 35 37.39 -26.62 27.18
N ALA A 36 36.47 -26.37 28.11
CA ALA A 36 36.67 -26.59 29.53
C ALA A 36 35.94 -27.89 29.91
N SER A 37 36.75 -28.88 30.28
CA SER A 37 36.35 -30.13 30.91
C SER A 37 36.26 -29.91 32.42
N ASP A 38 35.07 -30.05 33.00
CA ASP A 38 34.91 -30.32 34.43
C ASP A 38 33.69 -31.21 34.67
N GLY A 39 33.94 -32.30 35.40
CA GLY A 39 32.94 -33.30 35.74
C GLY A 39 32.03 -32.80 36.85
N GLY A 40 30.73 -32.69 36.54
CA GLY A 40 29.68 -32.41 37.51
C GLY A 40 28.45 -33.23 37.17
N ASN A 41 27.98 -34.00 38.16
CA ASN A 41 26.79 -34.85 38.10
C ASN A 41 25.55 -34.01 37.76
N ALA A 42 25.07 -34.05 36.52
CA ALA A 42 23.89 -33.34 36.07
C ALA A 42 22.64 -34.24 36.12
N GLN A 43 21.59 -33.74 36.76
CA GLN A 43 20.25 -34.33 36.70
C GLN A 43 19.72 -34.36 35.25
N PRO A 44 18.76 -35.26 34.92
CA PRO A 44 18.18 -35.33 33.59
C PRO A 44 17.52 -34.00 33.25
N ILE A 45 18.06 -33.31 32.24
CA ILE A 45 17.46 -32.09 31.72
C ILE A 45 16.18 -32.50 31.02
N ASP A 46 15.06 -31.93 31.47
CA ASP A 46 13.76 -32.05 30.81
C ASP A 46 13.90 -31.79 29.32
N THR A 47 13.33 -32.71 28.54
CA THR A 47 13.36 -32.78 27.08
C THR A 47 13.16 -31.39 26.47
N VAL A 48 14.25 -30.76 26.01
CA VAL A 48 14.21 -29.50 25.28
C VAL A 48 13.43 -29.79 24.00
N THR A 49 12.17 -29.34 23.94
CA THR A 49 11.36 -29.48 22.74
C THR A 49 12.07 -28.67 21.66
N SER A 50 12.71 -29.37 20.72
CA SER A 50 13.49 -28.75 19.65
C SER A 50 12.59 -27.77 18.90
N ALA A 51 12.81 -26.48 19.12
CA ALA A 51 12.03 -25.43 18.48
C ALA A 51 12.23 -25.56 16.97
N LYS A 52 11.13 -25.73 16.24
CA LYS A 52 11.13 -25.76 14.77
C LYS A 52 11.96 -24.56 14.27
N PRO A 53 12.95 -24.77 13.37
CA PRO A 53 13.75 -23.68 12.83
C PRO A 53 12.83 -22.56 12.29
N PRO A 54 13.19 -21.28 12.51
CA PRO A 54 12.40 -20.18 11.97
C PRO A 54 12.32 -20.29 10.46
N ALA A 55 11.13 -20.00 9.90
CA ALA A 55 10.94 -20.01 8.46
C ALA A 55 11.93 -19.03 7.78
N PRO A 56 12.42 -19.34 6.57
CA PRO A 56 13.26 -18.44 5.79
C PRO A 56 12.59 -17.08 5.63
N ILE A 57 13.40 -16.01 5.67
CA ILE A 57 12.92 -14.64 5.45
C ILE A 57 12.38 -14.52 4.02
N GLN A 58 13.11 -15.02 3.03
CA GLN A 58 12.73 -14.95 1.63
C GLN A 58 12.02 -16.24 1.19
N GLN A 59 10.90 -16.08 0.50
CA GLN A 59 10.10 -17.16 -0.07
C GLN A 59 9.78 -16.89 -1.53
N THR A 60 9.70 -17.94 -2.34
CA THR A 60 9.27 -17.83 -3.73
C THR A 60 7.78 -18.15 -3.82
N LEU A 61 7.01 -17.22 -4.38
CA LEU A 61 5.60 -17.38 -4.64
C LEU A 61 5.39 -18.20 -5.92
N ASP A 62 4.55 -19.22 -5.86
CA ASP A 62 4.12 -20.03 -7.00
C ASP A 62 2.62 -20.27 -6.86
N LEU A 63 1.82 -19.46 -7.56
CA LEU A 63 0.36 -19.42 -7.45
C LEU A 63 -0.27 -20.79 -7.77
N THR A 64 0.35 -21.55 -8.67
CA THR A 64 -0.15 -22.87 -9.09
C THR A 64 -0.01 -23.94 -8.01
N LYS A 65 0.81 -23.70 -6.98
CA LYS A 65 1.05 -24.62 -5.86
C LYS A 65 0.33 -24.23 -4.57
N LEU A 66 -0.28 -23.04 -4.55
CA LEU A 66 -1.00 -22.55 -3.38
C LEU A 66 -2.33 -23.30 -3.23
N LYS A 67 -2.65 -23.68 -1.99
CA LYS A 67 -3.97 -24.25 -1.69
C LYS A 67 -5.01 -23.15 -1.68
N GLN A 68 -6.27 -23.50 -1.97
CA GLN A 68 -7.39 -22.59 -1.82
C GLN A 68 -7.66 -22.34 -0.33
N GLY A 69 -7.69 -21.06 0.06
CA GLY A 69 -8.11 -20.57 1.36
C GLY A 69 -9.51 -19.97 1.34
N SER A 70 -9.84 -19.20 2.39
CA SER A 70 -11.09 -18.42 2.42
C SER A 70 -10.98 -17.12 1.62
N ALA A 71 -12.13 -16.56 1.23
CA ALA A 71 -12.20 -15.29 0.53
C ALA A 71 -11.59 -14.13 1.36
N PRO A 72 -11.09 -13.07 0.70
CA PRO A 72 -10.65 -11.87 1.39
C PRO A 72 -11.74 -11.26 2.29
N ALA A 73 -11.32 -10.74 3.46
CA ALA A 73 -12.10 -9.87 4.32
C ALA A 73 -12.04 -8.40 3.88
N THR A 74 -10.99 -8.00 3.17
CA THR A 74 -10.89 -6.71 2.46
C THR A 74 -11.76 -6.73 1.22
N ALA A 75 -12.23 -5.55 0.78
CA ALA A 75 -13.02 -5.45 -0.43
C ALA A 75 -12.20 -5.87 -1.66
N TYR A 76 -12.83 -6.52 -2.63
CA TYR A 76 -12.22 -6.86 -3.91
C TYR A 76 -13.28 -6.97 -5.00
N VAL A 77 -12.84 -6.93 -6.26
CA VAL A 77 -13.70 -7.16 -7.42
C VAL A 77 -13.30 -8.47 -8.08
N ALA A 78 -14.29 -9.29 -8.44
CA ALA A 78 -14.12 -10.44 -9.30
C ALA A 78 -14.94 -10.25 -10.59
N GLY A 79 -14.25 -9.96 -11.69
CA GLY A 79 -14.88 -9.52 -12.95
C GLY A 79 -15.58 -8.17 -12.75
N ARG A 80 -16.91 -8.21 -12.63
CA ARG A 80 -17.74 -7.02 -12.35
C ARG A 80 -18.43 -7.07 -10.99
N THR A 81 -18.27 -8.16 -10.23
CA THR A 81 -18.89 -8.32 -8.93
C THR A 81 -17.97 -7.76 -7.86
N VAL A 82 -18.45 -6.77 -7.12
CA VAL A 82 -17.79 -6.28 -5.91
C VAL A 82 -18.13 -7.20 -4.75
N HIS A 83 -17.13 -7.56 -3.97
CA HIS A 83 -17.27 -8.24 -2.69
C HIS A 83 -16.84 -7.27 -1.59
N SER A 84 -17.79 -6.81 -0.76
CA SER A 84 -17.54 -5.91 0.37
C SER A 84 -18.13 -6.51 1.64
N GLY A 85 -17.29 -7.19 2.43
CA GLY A 85 -17.74 -7.92 3.61
C GLY A 85 -18.69 -9.06 3.25
N ARG A 86 -19.95 -8.97 3.72
CA ARG A 86 -21.00 -9.96 3.40
C ARG A 86 -21.86 -9.56 2.20
N THR A 87 -21.67 -8.35 1.68
CA THR A 87 -22.43 -7.82 0.56
C THR A 87 -21.69 -8.08 -0.74
N GLN A 88 -22.45 -8.44 -1.78
CA GLN A 88 -21.96 -8.52 -3.13
C GLN A 88 -22.94 -7.83 -4.08
N PHE A 89 -22.42 -7.19 -5.12
CA PHE A 89 -23.23 -6.51 -6.13
C PHE A 89 -22.46 -6.40 -7.44
N ASP A 90 -23.19 -6.35 -8.55
CA ASP A 90 -22.61 -6.24 -9.88
C ASP A 90 -22.52 -4.78 -10.34
N LEU A 91 -21.36 -4.41 -10.85
CA LEU A 91 -21.11 -3.10 -11.40
C LEU A 91 -21.57 -3.06 -12.87
N PRO A 92 -22.39 -2.06 -13.27
CA PRO A 92 -22.82 -1.92 -14.65
C PRO A 92 -21.62 -1.69 -15.57
N ALA A 93 -21.71 -2.16 -16.82
CA ALA A 93 -20.64 -1.96 -17.81
C ALA A 93 -20.31 -0.47 -18.05
N SER A 94 -21.28 0.42 -17.82
CA SER A 94 -21.12 1.88 -17.95
C SER A 94 -20.13 2.51 -16.97
N ASP A 95 -19.73 1.81 -15.90
CA ASP A 95 -18.70 2.31 -14.98
C ASP A 95 -17.28 2.14 -15.56
N GLY A 96 -17.14 1.38 -16.65
CA GLY A 96 -15.84 1.15 -17.28
C GLY A 96 -14.84 0.49 -16.34
N LEU A 97 -13.59 0.97 -16.40
CA LEU A 97 -12.47 0.44 -15.64
C LEU A 97 -12.62 0.73 -14.14
N ILE A 98 -12.45 -0.29 -13.31
CA ILE A 98 -12.40 -0.10 -11.85
C ILE A 98 -10.96 0.16 -11.45
N TRP A 99 -10.75 1.27 -10.76
CA TRP A 99 -9.43 1.68 -10.28
C TRP A 99 -9.24 1.30 -8.82
N ASP A 100 -10.29 1.44 -8.00
CA ASP A 100 -10.24 1.07 -6.59
C ASP A 100 -11.63 0.71 -6.05
N VAL A 101 -11.66 -0.05 -4.97
CA VAL A 101 -12.86 -0.28 -4.17
C VAL A 101 -12.49 -0.17 -2.71
N VAL A 102 -13.15 0.71 -1.99
CA VAL A 102 -12.91 0.93 -0.57
C VAL A 102 -14.11 0.45 0.22
N HIS A 103 -13.87 -0.29 1.30
CA HIS A 103 -14.94 -0.70 2.21
C HIS A 103 -15.44 0.50 3.01
N ALA A 104 -16.75 0.76 2.99
CA ALA A 104 -17.39 1.77 3.84
C ALA A 104 -18.47 1.07 4.67
N GLY A 105 -18.55 1.32 5.97
CA GLY A 105 -19.60 0.74 6.82
C GLY A 105 -19.69 -0.80 6.82
N ALA A 106 -20.88 -1.32 7.12
CA ALA A 106 -21.18 -2.74 7.22
C ALA A 106 -21.82 -3.26 5.93
N GLY A 107 -21.03 -3.36 4.87
CA GLY A 107 -21.48 -3.83 3.56
C GLY A 107 -21.72 -2.73 2.53
N ASP A 108 -21.29 -1.50 2.82
CA ASP A 108 -21.22 -0.42 1.84
C ASP A 108 -19.84 -0.43 1.17
N ALA A 109 -19.75 0.27 0.05
CA ALA A 109 -18.50 0.39 -0.68
C ALA A 109 -18.44 1.72 -1.43
N LEU A 110 -17.23 2.24 -1.58
CA LEU A 110 -16.92 3.34 -2.47
C LEU A 110 -16.16 2.77 -3.65
N VAL A 111 -16.74 2.86 -4.85
CA VAL A 111 -16.15 2.29 -6.07
C VAL A 111 -15.59 3.43 -6.90
N HIS A 112 -14.28 3.46 -7.05
CA HIS A 112 -13.57 4.43 -7.87
C HIS A 112 -13.32 3.83 -9.25
N HIS A 113 -13.83 4.46 -10.29
CA HIS A 113 -13.87 3.93 -11.66
C HIS A 113 -13.70 5.01 -12.72
N SER A 114 -13.62 4.61 -13.99
CA SER A 114 -13.42 5.49 -15.14
C SER A 114 -14.39 5.15 -16.27
N PRO A 115 -15.54 5.84 -16.35
CA PRO A 115 -16.62 5.53 -17.29
C PRO A 115 -16.25 5.63 -18.78
N GLN A 116 -15.33 6.53 -19.14
CA GLN A 116 -15.01 6.87 -20.54
C GLN A 116 -13.57 6.50 -20.95
N ASP A 117 -12.81 5.86 -20.05
CA ASP A 117 -11.36 5.62 -20.22
C ASP A 117 -10.56 6.86 -20.65
N ASP A 118 -11.05 8.06 -20.30
CA ASP A 118 -10.44 9.35 -20.61
C ASP A 118 -9.48 9.83 -19.50
N GLY A 119 -9.19 8.94 -18.55
CA GLY A 119 -8.36 9.23 -17.40
C GLY A 119 -9.05 10.05 -16.30
N LYS A 120 -10.37 10.27 -16.37
CA LYS A 120 -11.14 10.94 -15.32
C LYS A 120 -11.84 9.93 -14.42
N GLY A 121 -11.53 10.03 -13.13
CA GLY A 121 -12.12 9.17 -12.12
C GLY A 121 -13.51 9.63 -11.71
N ALA A 122 -14.36 8.67 -11.41
CA ALA A 122 -15.65 8.86 -10.76
C ALA A 122 -15.74 7.95 -9.53
N LEU A 123 -16.35 8.43 -8.47
CA LEU A 123 -16.60 7.67 -7.26
C LEU A 123 -18.09 7.42 -7.12
N THR A 124 -18.51 6.16 -7.15
CA THR A 124 -19.90 5.79 -6.86
C THR A 124 -20.00 5.21 -5.46
N ILE A 125 -20.95 5.73 -4.69
CA ILE A 125 -21.28 5.22 -3.36
C ILE A 125 -22.29 4.07 -3.52
N TRP A 126 -22.02 2.95 -2.88
CA TRP A 126 -22.91 1.79 -2.86
C TRP A 126 -23.29 1.49 -1.42
N ALA A 127 -24.59 1.48 -1.12
CA ALA A 127 -25.10 1.21 0.22
C ALA A 127 -25.89 -0.10 0.22
N ALA A 128 -25.47 -1.09 1.00
CA ALA A 128 -26.07 -2.42 1.05
C ALA A 128 -26.32 -3.05 -0.36
N GLY A 129 -25.39 -2.81 -1.31
CA GLY A 129 -25.49 -3.29 -2.69
C GLY A 129 -26.38 -2.47 -3.62
N ALA A 130 -27.04 -1.43 -3.11
CA ALA A 130 -27.77 -0.46 -3.92
C ALA A 130 -26.84 0.67 -4.39
N ARG A 131 -26.95 1.01 -5.67
CA ARG A 131 -26.17 2.11 -6.27
C ARG A 131 -26.71 3.46 -5.80
N GLY A 132 -25.84 4.30 -5.28
CA GLY A 132 -26.13 5.66 -4.86
C GLY A 132 -25.56 6.73 -5.79
N GLU A 133 -25.20 7.86 -5.19
CA GLU A 133 -24.62 9.01 -5.87
C GLU A 133 -23.29 8.67 -6.56
N THR A 134 -23.02 9.35 -7.68
CA THR A 134 -21.73 9.31 -8.37
C THR A 134 -21.12 10.69 -8.43
N ILE A 135 -19.91 10.82 -7.88
CA ILE A 135 -19.13 12.05 -7.81
C ILE A 135 -18.08 12.00 -8.92
N LYS A 136 -17.99 13.08 -9.70
CA LYS A 136 -17.03 13.18 -10.82
C LYS A 136 -15.69 13.73 -10.37
N ASP A 137 -14.68 13.52 -11.20
CA ASP A 137 -13.32 14.03 -11.06
C ASP A 137 -12.65 13.63 -9.73
N VAL A 138 -13.04 12.47 -9.19
CA VAL A 138 -12.38 11.90 -8.01
C VAL A 138 -11.05 11.30 -8.44
N ASN A 139 -10.00 11.53 -7.65
CA ASN A 139 -8.67 11.03 -7.96
C ASN A 139 -8.13 10.03 -6.91
N THR A 140 -8.62 10.11 -5.68
CA THR A 140 -8.18 9.29 -4.54
C THR A 140 -9.34 9.13 -3.56
N VAL A 141 -9.38 7.98 -2.89
CA VAL A 141 -10.36 7.66 -1.85
C VAL A 141 -9.70 6.74 -0.82
N ALA A 142 -10.05 6.88 0.46
CA ALA A 142 -9.68 5.97 1.52
C ALA A 142 -10.77 5.93 2.61
N SER A 143 -10.80 4.85 3.37
CA SER A 143 -11.68 4.68 4.53
C SER A 143 -10.87 4.52 5.81
N SER A 144 -11.49 4.84 6.94
CA SER A 144 -10.95 4.48 8.25
C SER A 144 -10.95 2.97 8.46
N ALA A 145 -10.05 2.48 9.32
CA ALA A 145 -9.91 1.05 9.59
C ALA A 145 -11.18 0.44 10.22
N ASP A 146 -11.90 1.23 11.02
CA ASP A 146 -13.22 0.89 11.57
C ASP A 146 -14.38 1.11 10.59
N ARG A 147 -14.07 1.66 9.40
CA ARG A 147 -14.98 1.89 8.26
C ARG A 147 -16.12 2.86 8.57
N THR A 148 -16.06 3.60 9.67
CA THR A 148 -17.11 4.56 10.04
C THR A 148 -17.02 5.86 9.25
N SER A 149 -15.85 6.13 8.66
CA SER A 149 -15.59 7.36 7.90
C SER A 149 -14.78 7.09 6.66
N SER A 150 -14.88 7.99 5.68
CA SER A 150 -14.10 7.96 4.45
C SER A 150 -13.67 9.36 4.05
N ALA A 151 -12.65 9.47 3.22
CA ALA A 151 -12.30 10.72 2.56
C ALA A 151 -11.93 10.49 1.11
N TYR A 152 -12.23 11.47 0.27
CA TYR A 152 -11.90 11.47 -1.15
C TYR A 152 -11.59 12.88 -1.62
N ALA A 153 -10.78 13.01 -2.66
CA ALA A 153 -10.47 14.32 -3.23
C ALA A 153 -11.00 14.43 -4.67
N VAL A 154 -11.56 15.59 -4.97
CA VAL A 154 -12.09 15.96 -6.29
C VAL A 154 -11.10 16.94 -6.92
N GLN A 155 -10.49 16.52 -8.03
CA GLN A 155 -9.46 17.26 -8.75
C GLN A 155 -9.99 17.64 -10.13
N PRO A 156 -10.58 18.83 -10.30
CA PRO A 156 -11.12 19.24 -11.59
C PRO A 156 -10.02 19.33 -12.65
N THR A 157 -10.36 18.96 -13.88
CA THR A 157 -9.49 19.05 -15.05
C THR A 157 -10.00 20.06 -16.06
N THR A 158 -9.14 20.53 -16.94
CA THR A 158 -9.52 21.23 -18.17
C THR A 158 -10.19 20.28 -19.18
N ALA A 159 -10.69 20.82 -20.28
CA ALA A 159 -11.33 20.04 -21.35
C ALA A 159 -10.36 19.04 -22.02
N ASP A 160 -9.07 19.39 -22.10
CA ASP A 160 -7.97 18.56 -22.58
C ASP A 160 -7.40 17.61 -21.51
N GLY A 161 -7.99 17.58 -20.31
CA GLY A 161 -7.63 16.63 -19.25
C GLY A 161 -6.47 17.06 -18.35
N ALA A 162 -5.96 18.29 -18.48
CA ALA A 162 -4.93 18.81 -17.59
C ALA A 162 -5.51 19.11 -16.20
N GLU A 163 -4.81 18.68 -15.14
CA GLU A 163 -5.22 18.96 -13.76
C GLU A 163 -5.15 20.45 -13.46
N LEU A 164 -6.23 21.02 -12.91
CA LEU A 164 -6.21 22.40 -12.43
C LEU A 164 -5.46 22.49 -11.11
N SER A 165 -4.77 23.61 -10.85
CA SER A 165 -4.14 23.88 -9.54
C SER A 165 -5.16 24.27 -8.45
N ARG A 166 -6.15 23.41 -8.24
CA ARG A 166 -7.12 23.44 -7.15
C ARG A 166 -7.75 22.06 -6.98
N PHE A 167 -8.22 21.75 -5.77
CA PHE A 167 -9.03 20.56 -5.51
C PHE A 167 -9.93 20.79 -4.30
N THR A 168 -10.92 19.92 -4.13
CA THR A 168 -11.74 19.86 -2.91
C THR A 168 -11.52 18.51 -2.24
N LEU A 169 -11.06 18.53 -0.99
CA LEU A 169 -10.99 17.34 -0.14
C LEU A 169 -12.32 17.19 0.59
N ASN A 170 -12.88 16.00 0.62
CA ASN A 170 -14.14 15.71 1.29
C ASN A 170 -13.92 14.61 2.33
N TRP A 171 -14.39 14.84 3.54
CA TRP A 171 -14.59 13.80 4.55
C TRP A 171 -16.07 13.44 4.61
N ARG A 172 -16.36 12.16 4.84
CA ARG A 172 -17.72 11.63 4.91
C ARG A 172 -17.88 10.72 6.12
N ASP A 173 -18.95 10.92 6.88
CA ASP A 173 -19.45 9.94 7.83
C ASP A 173 -20.24 8.86 7.06
N ASN A 174 -19.82 7.61 7.15
CA ASN A 174 -20.40 6.53 6.35
C ASN A 174 -21.79 6.12 6.86
N GLY A 175 -22.12 6.34 8.14
CA GLY A 175 -23.40 5.94 8.72
C GLY A 175 -24.52 6.95 8.47
N THR A 176 -24.21 8.24 8.54
CA THR A 176 -25.16 9.35 8.38
C THR A 176 -25.14 9.94 6.98
N GLY A 177 -24.04 9.78 6.24
CA GLY A 177 -23.82 10.42 4.95
C GLY A 177 -23.45 11.90 5.05
N GLU A 178 -23.20 12.43 6.25
CA GLU A 178 -22.73 13.79 6.47
C GLU A 178 -21.37 14.00 5.76
N VAL A 179 -21.19 15.17 5.13
CA VAL A 179 -19.98 15.51 4.38
C VAL A 179 -19.46 16.88 4.82
N TYR A 180 -18.16 16.94 5.06
CA TYR A 180 -17.41 18.19 5.24
C TYR A 180 -16.40 18.33 4.11
N SER A 181 -16.13 19.56 3.68
CA SER A 181 -15.26 19.84 2.54
C SER A 181 -14.20 20.89 2.89
N LEU A 182 -13.02 20.73 2.31
CA LEU A 182 -11.92 21.68 2.35
C LEU A 182 -11.48 22.02 0.93
N ASP A 183 -11.66 23.27 0.54
CA ASP A 183 -11.19 23.79 -0.74
C ASP A 183 -9.71 24.18 -0.67
N ARG A 184 -8.94 23.79 -1.68
CA ARG A 184 -7.52 24.07 -1.82
C ARG A 184 -7.23 24.72 -3.16
N THR A 185 -6.43 25.78 -3.15
CA THR A 185 -6.00 26.50 -4.37
C THR A 185 -4.48 26.57 -4.43
N GLY A 186 -3.92 26.60 -5.64
CA GLY A 186 -2.47 26.63 -5.88
C GLY A 186 -1.77 25.27 -5.79
N GLU A 187 -2.52 24.19 -5.55
CA GLU A 187 -2.04 22.82 -5.42
C GLU A 187 -2.87 21.88 -6.30
N HIS A 188 -2.33 20.71 -6.65
CA HIS A 188 -2.99 19.69 -7.47
C HIS A 188 -2.56 18.27 -7.05
N GLY A 189 -3.11 17.24 -7.70
CA GLY A 189 -2.78 15.85 -7.46
C GLY A 189 -2.93 15.40 -6.01
N PRO A 190 -4.08 15.66 -5.33
CA PRO A 190 -4.26 15.26 -3.95
C PRO A 190 -4.26 13.73 -3.78
N ILE A 191 -3.70 13.23 -2.69
CA ILE A 191 -3.71 11.80 -2.33
C ILE A 191 -4.17 11.70 -0.88
N VAL A 192 -5.26 10.98 -0.63
CA VAL A 192 -5.71 10.66 0.73
C VAL A 192 -4.91 9.45 1.19
N HIS A 193 -4.11 9.63 2.23
CA HIS A 193 -3.24 8.58 2.78
C HIS A 193 -3.92 7.79 3.90
N ALA A 194 -4.66 8.47 4.77
CA ALA A 194 -5.35 7.84 5.90
C ALA A 194 -6.53 8.69 6.39
N VAL A 195 -7.50 8.02 7.02
CA VAL A 195 -8.66 8.61 7.69
C VAL A 195 -8.86 7.90 9.02
N GLN A 196 -9.11 8.63 10.10
CA GLN A 196 -9.51 8.05 11.38
C GLN A 196 -10.40 9.04 12.14
N GLY A 197 -11.63 8.64 12.46
CA GLY A 197 -12.62 9.57 12.98
C GLY A 197 -12.83 10.73 12.00
N SER A 198 -12.73 11.97 12.48
CA SER A 198 -12.82 13.19 11.66
C SER A 198 -11.47 13.65 11.09
N GLU A 199 -10.36 12.98 11.38
CA GLU A 199 -9.03 13.41 10.93
C GLU A 199 -8.65 12.73 9.61
N VAL A 200 -8.16 13.53 8.66
CA VAL A 200 -7.73 13.11 7.32
C VAL A 200 -6.29 13.52 7.11
N TYR A 201 -5.45 12.56 6.71
CA TYR A 201 -4.09 12.82 6.25
C TYR A 201 -4.06 12.72 4.74
N PHE A 202 -3.64 13.81 4.10
CA PHE A 202 -3.57 13.89 2.65
C PHE A 202 -2.31 14.63 2.22
N SER A 203 -1.89 14.39 0.98
CA SER A 203 -0.80 15.13 0.37
C SER A 203 -1.23 15.78 -0.92
N ALA A 204 -0.58 16.88 -1.30
CA ALA A 204 -0.80 17.52 -2.59
C ALA A 204 0.52 18.05 -3.18
N LEU A 205 0.55 18.24 -4.50
CA LEU A 205 1.64 18.82 -5.25
C LEU A 205 1.46 20.33 -5.38
N SER A 206 2.49 21.08 -5.00
CA SER A 206 2.60 22.49 -5.36
C SER A 206 2.86 22.67 -6.87
N LYS A 207 2.80 23.91 -7.37
CA LYS A 207 3.17 24.26 -8.76
C LYS A 207 4.58 23.82 -9.17
N SER A 208 5.51 23.70 -8.22
CA SER A 208 6.87 23.22 -8.47
C SER A 208 6.99 21.70 -8.31
N SER A 209 5.87 20.96 -8.34
CA SER A 209 5.78 19.52 -8.13
C SER A 209 6.35 19.02 -6.80
N LYS A 210 6.52 19.92 -5.81
CA LYS A 210 6.90 19.51 -4.46
C LYS A 210 5.65 19.00 -3.75
N GLN A 211 5.68 17.74 -3.33
CA GLN A 211 4.65 17.13 -2.50
C GLN A 211 4.74 17.67 -1.08
N THR A 212 3.60 17.80 -0.40
CA THR A 212 3.53 18.18 1.02
C THR A 212 2.45 17.37 1.70
N LEU A 213 2.75 16.80 2.88
CA LEU A 213 1.76 16.15 3.73
C LEU A 213 1.02 17.19 4.60
N TYR A 214 -0.27 16.97 4.75
CA TYR A 214 -1.18 17.75 5.57
C TYR A 214 -2.01 16.83 6.47
N SER A 215 -2.42 17.35 7.63
CA SER A 215 -3.56 16.83 8.40
C SER A 215 -4.69 17.86 8.37
N TRP A 216 -5.92 17.38 8.35
CA TRP A 216 -7.12 18.20 8.41
C TRP A 216 -8.17 17.49 9.25
N THR A 217 -8.88 18.25 10.08
CA THR A 217 -10.03 17.74 10.83
C THR A 217 -11.31 18.23 10.16
N ALA A 218 -12.23 17.33 9.86
CA ALA A 218 -13.50 17.63 9.24
C ALA A 218 -14.24 18.74 10.02
N GLY A 219 -14.62 19.81 9.31
CA GLY A 219 -15.23 21.02 9.89
C GLY A 219 -14.27 22.20 10.08
N ASP A 220 -12.96 21.97 10.06
CA ASP A 220 -11.97 23.06 10.12
C ASP A 220 -11.82 23.75 8.75
N ASP A 221 -11.63 25.07 8.77
CA ASP A 221 -11.42 25.87 7.55
C ASP A 221 -10.03 25.68 6.92
N THR A 222 -9.07 25.09 7.64
CA THR A 222 -7.68 24.99 7.19
C THR A 222 -7.03 23.65 7.54
N ALA A 223 -6.13 23.18 6.68
CA ALA A 223 -5.28 22.03 6.95
C ALA A 223 -3.92 22.44 7.53
N LYS A 224 -3.40 21.63 8.44
CA LYS A 224 -2.08 21.80 9.05
C LYS A 224 -1.02 21.06 8.25
N ARG A 225 0.05 21.77 7.87
CA ARG A 225 1.21 21.17 7.20
C ARG A 225 2.05 20.30 8.14
N ILE A 226 2.54 19.17 7.64
CA ILE A 226 3.45 18.26 8.34
C ILE A 226 4.81 18.24 7.61
N SER A 227 5.76 19.02 8.11
CA SER A 227 7.08 19.18 7.45
C SER A 227 8.01 17.98 7.63
N ALA A 228 7.75 17.12 8.62
CA ALA A 228 8.59 15.96 8.93
C ALA A 228 8.53 14.86 7.85
N VAL A 229 7.54 14.92 6.95
CA VAL A 229 7.26 13.92 5.91
C VAL A 229 7.18 14.64 4.56
N PRO A 230 8.32 15.09 3.99
CA PRO A 230 8.33 15.96 2.82
C PRO A 230 7.87 15.28 1.52
N ALA A 231 7.87 13.94 1.43
CA ALA A 231 7.35 13.19 0.28
C ALA A 231 6.66 11.91 0.79
N PRO A 232 5.41 12.02 1.29
CA PRO A 232 4.71 10.92 1.93
C PRO A 232 4.43 9.77 0.94
N SER A 233 4.76 8.55 1.34
CA SER A 233 4.35 7.32 0.63
C SER A 233 3.24 6.57 1.33
N ALA A 234 3.14 6.67 2.65
CA ALA A 234 2.06 6.09 3.45
C ALA A 234 1.89 6.83 4.78
N VAL A 235 0.68 6.78 5.35
CA VAL A 235 0.37 7.19 6.73
C VAL A 235 -0.35 6.05 7.41
N SER A 236 -0.03 5.79 8.68
CA SER A 236 -0.69 4.70 9.41
C SER A 236 -2.13 5.02 9.72
N THR A 237 -3.01 4.03 9.71
CA THR A 237 -4.44 4.24 9.97
C THR A 237 -4.75 4.64 11.42
N ASP A 238 -3.80 4.50 12.35
CA ASP A 238 -3.88 5.06 13.71
C ASP A 238 -3.23 6.46 13.83
N LEU A 239 -2.79 7.03 12.70
CA LEU A 239 -2.24 8.38 12.55
C LEU A 239 -0.99 8.65 13.38
N GLN A 240 -0.25 7.60 13.78
CA GLN A 240 0.96 7.74 14.59
C GLN A 240 2.25 7.78 13.76
N LEU A 241 2.24 7.12 12.61
CA LEU A 241 3.42 6.89 11.77
C LEU A 241 3.17 7.37 10.35
N ALA A 242 4.25 7.78 9.70
CA ALA A 242 4.26 8.05 8.27
C ALA A 242 5.55 7.54 7.64
N ALA A 243 5.45 7.11 6.39
CA ALA A 243 6.58 6.81 5.55
C ALA A 243 6.84 7.98 4.60
N SER A 244 8.10 8.40 4.49
CA SER A 244 8.53 9.43 3.54
C SER A 244 9.59 8.88 2.61
N VAL A 245 9.43 9.09 1.31
CA VAL A 245 10.54 8.97 0.36
C VAL A 245 11.54 10.06 0.69
N VAL A 246 12.80 9.69 0.94
CA VAL A 246 13.88 10.64 1.31
C VAL A 246 14.92 10.80 0.23
N SER A 247 15.00 9.87 -0.71
CA SER A 247 15.81 9.97 -1.92
C SER A 247 15.26 9.07 -3.02
N VAL A 248 15.46 9.48 -4.27
CA VAL A 248 15.15 8.69 -5.47
C VAL A 248 16.39 8.72 -6.36
N ALA A 249 16.76 7.56 -6.88
CA ALA A 249 17.85 7.34 -7.81
C ALA A 249 17.39 6.37 -8.91
N ASN A 250 18.22 6.19 -9.94
CA ASN A 250 17.88 5.31 -11.06
C ASN A 250 17.73 3.84 -10.65
N ASP A 251 18.35 3.43 -9.54
CA ASP A 251 18.35 2.08 -8.99
C ASP A 251 17.37 1.90 -7.81
N GLY A 252 16.54 2.92 -7.53
CA GLY A 252 15.46 2.80 -6.56
C GLY A 252 15.26 4.04 -5.67
N SER A 253 14.55 3.83 -4.58
CA SER A 253 14.19 4.87 -3.61
C SER A 253 14.53 4.46 -2.19
N CYS A 254 14.87 5.44 -1.36
CA CYS A 254 14.99 5.24 0.08
C CYS A 254 13.75 5.79 0.76
N THR A 255 13.21 5.03 1.70
CA THR A 255 12.05 5.41 2.52
C THR A 255 12.44 5.45 3.99
N ALA A 256 11.98 6.49 4.69
CA ALA A 256 12.15 6.64 6.13
C ALA A 256 10.79 6.52 6.83
N LEU A 257 10.79 5.87 8.00
CA LEU A 257 9.64 5.86 8.90
C LEU A 257 9.78 6.98 9.93
N VAL A 258 8.71 7.76 10.09
CA VAL A 258 8.67 8.97 10.93
C VAL A 258 7.50 8.86 11.91
N GLU A 259 7.73 9.23 13.17
CA GLU A 259 6.68 9.45 14.16
C GLU A 259 6.05 10.82 13.92
N LEU A 260 4.73 10.86 13.69
CA LEU A 260 4.03 12.10 13.35
C LEU A 260 4.00 13.09 14.52
N GLY A 261 3.72 12.61 15.73
CA GLY A 261 3.61 13.48 16.92
C GLY A 261 4.93 14.12 17.38
N THR A 262 6.07 13.47 17.14
CA THR A 262 7.40 13.93 17.58
C THR A 262 8.29 14.40 16.44
N ALA A 263 7.86 14.22 15.18
CA ALA A 263 8.67 14.40 13.98
C ALA A 263 9.98 13.57 13.95
N LYS A 264 10.08 12.53 14.79
CA LYS A 264 11.30 11.75 14.92
C LYS A 264 11.38 10.67 13.84
N LYS A 265 12.49 10.66 13.09
CA LYS A 265 12.84 9.52 12.22
C LYS A 265 13.18 8.29 13.07
N ARG A 266 12.46 7.18 12.87
CA ARG A 266 12.74 5.89 13.52
C ARG A 266 13.88 5.15 12.82
N TRP A 267 13.72 4.96 11.51
CA TRP A 267 14.68 4.25 10.67
C TRP A 267 14.52 4.68 9.22
N GLN A 268 15.44 4.22 8.38
CA GLN A 268 15.44 4.41 6.94
C GLN A 268 15.94 3.13 6.28
N THR A 269 15.36 2.78 5.13
CA THR A 269 15.79 1.68 4.27
C THR A 269 15.86 2.14 2.82
N CYS A 270 16.73 1.53 2.04
CA CYS A 270 16.85 1.71 0.59
C CYS A 270 16.67 0.39 -0.16
N THR A 271 16.32 -0.68 0.56
CA THR A 271 16.07 -2.01 -0.02
C THR A 271 14.60 -2.17 -0.42
N HIS A 272 13.70 -1.53 0.34
CA HIS A 272 12.26 -1.60 0.12
C HIS A 272 11.65 -0.20 0.15
N ALA A 273 10.64 0.03 -0.67
CA ALA A 273 9.76 1.19 -0.54
C ALA A 273 8.59 0.82 0.37
N VAL A 274 8.22 1.70 1.31
CA VAL A 274 7.08 1.46 2.21
C VAL A 274 5.81 1.93 1.53
N ASP A 275 4.87 1.00 1.34
CA ASP A 275 3.60 1.22 0.63
C ASP A 275 2.42 1.43 1.57
N GLU A 276 2.42 0.74 2.72
CA GLU A 276 1.30 0.76 3.64
C GLU A 276 1.76 0.61 5.09
N LEU A 277 1.05 1.27 5.99
CA LEU A 277 1.27 1.24 7.43
C LEU A 277 -0.02 0.82 8.15
N PRO A 278 -0.33 -0.48 8.22
CA PRO A 278 -1.54 -0.95 8.89
C PRO A 278 -1.53 -0.62 10.40
N ALA A 279 -2.66 -0.11 10.92
CA ALA A 279 -2.83 0.13 12.35
C ALA A 279 -2.64 -1.15 13.16
N LYS A 280 -2.03 -1.01 14.35
CA LYS A 280 -1.81 -2.11 15.31
C LYS A 280 -0.99 -3.30 14.79
N SER A 281 -0.43 -3.20 13.58
CA SER A 281 0.48 -4.20 13.06
C SER A 281 1.86 -4.09 13.70
N THR A 282 2.63 -5.17 13.61
CA THR A 282 4.06 -5.17 13.95
C THR A 282 4.95 -4.92 12.74
N PHE A 283 4.37 -4.85 11.54
CA PHE A 283 5.08 -4.65 10.27
C PHE A 283 4.48 -3.53 9.42
N ALA A 284 5.32 -2.94 8.56
CA ALA A 284 4.92 -2.16 7.41
C ALA A 284 4.89 -3.04 6.16
N LEU A 285 3.98 -2.79 5.24
CA LEU A 285 4.01 -3.41 3.91
C LEU A 285 4.95 -2.62 3.01
N GLY A 286 5.83 -3.31 2.33
CA GLY A 286 6.70 -2.70 1.33
C GLY A 286 6.84 -3.53 0.06
N GLY A 287 7.27 -2.85 -0.99
CA GLY A 287 7.66 -3.45 -2.27
C GLY A 287 9.15 -3.19 -2.54
N PRO A 288 9.63 -3.51 -3.75
CA PRO A 288 11.01 -3.22 -4.12
C PRO A 288 11.27 -1.71 -4.11
N ALA A 289 12.48 -1.31 -3.74
CA ALA A 289 12.90 0.10 -3.79
C ALA A 289 12.86 0.69 -5.20
N TYR A 290 13.11 -0.15 -6.21
CA TYR A 290 13.01 0.16 -7.63
C TYR A 290 11.79 -0.51 -8.23
N ARG A 291 10.99 0.25 -8.99
CA ARG A 291 9.74 -0.22 -9.59
C ARG A 291 9.70 0.15 -11.05
N ASP A 292 9.80 -0.86 -11.89
CA ASP A 292 9.56 -0.75 -13.31
C ASP A 292 8.84 -1.99 -13.84
N GLY A 293 8.47 -1.94 -15.11
CA GLY A 293 7.79 -3.05 -15.77
C GLY A 293 6.30 -3.17 -15.42
N TYR A 294 5.80 -4.40 -15.56
CA TYR A 294 4.39 -4.75 -15.53
C TYR A 294 3.81 -4.90 -14.12
N GLY A 295 4.65 -5.32 -13.17
CA GLY A 295 4.32 -5.47 -11.76
C GLY A 295 5.62 -5.61 -10.97
N ASP A 296 5.52 -5.53 -9.66
CA ASP A 296 6.65 -5.71 -8.77
C ASP A 296 7.14 -7.17 -8.78
N GLY A 297 8.44 -7.36 -8.55
CA GLY A 297 9.05 -8.69 -8.44
C GLY A 297 8.98 -9.29 -7.02
N LEU A 298 8.60 -8.50 -6.01
CA LEU A 298 8.48 -8.91 -4.62
C LEU A 298 7.53 -8.01 -3.82
N PHE A 299 7.09 -8.51 -2.67
CA PHE A 299 6.58 -7.68 -1.58
C PHE A 299 7.14 -8.20 -0.25
N ALA A 300 7.17 -7.35 0.76
CA ALA A 300 7.80 -7.63 2.03
C ALA A 300 6.98 -7.09 3.21
N ALA A 301 7.06 -7.82 4.32
CA ALA A 301 6.68 -7.33 5.64
C ALA A 301 7.94 -6.82 6.34
N LEU A 302 7.98 -5.54 6.67
CA LEU A 302 9.13 -4.86 7.28
C LEU A 302 8.86 -4.61 8.77
N ASP A 303 9.75 -5.03 9.66
CA ASP A 303 9.62 -4.77 11.10
C ASP A 303 9.55 -3.26 11.38
N LEU A 304 8.50 -2.81 12.07
CA LEU A 304 8.26 -1.38 12.32
C LEU A 304 9.31 -0.72 13.22
N LYS A 305 10.12 -1.49 13.95
CA LYS A 305 11.15 -0.96 14.85
C LYS A 305 12.48 -0.76 14.13
N THR A 306 12.81 -1.62 13.19
CA THR A 306 14.14 -1.71 12.58
C THR A 306 14.15 -1.44 11.07
N GLY A 307 13.01 -1.51 10.40
CA GLY A 307 12.90 -1.38 8.95
C GLY A 307 13.43 -2.57 8.15
N LYS A 308 13.79 -3.67 8.84
CA LYS A 308 14.30 -4.90 8.20
C LYS A 308 13.15 -5.80 7.80
N ALA A 309 13.28 -6.50 6.66
CA ALA A 309 12.31 -7.51 6.26
C ALA A 309 12.24 -8.65 7.29
N VAL A 310 11.05 -8.92 7.82
CA VAL A 310 10.76 -10.14 8.60
C VAL A 310 10.30 -11.26 7.68
N ARG A 311 9.68 -10.89 6.54
CA ARG A 311 9.38 -11.77 5.42
C ARG A 311 9.46 -11.01 4.11
N GLU A 312 9.80 -11.75 3.07
CA GLU A 312 9.75 -11.32 1.68
C GLU A 312 9.21 -12.45 0.82
N TRP A 313 8.28 -12.13 -0.06
CA TRP A 313 7.74 -13.05 -1.05
C TRP A 313 8.11 -12.52 -2.43
N SER A 314 8.99 -13.25 -3.12
CA SER A 314 9.41 -12.93 -4.48
C SER A 314 8.63 -13.77 -5.48
N GLY A 315 8.22 -13.14 -6.57
CA GLY A 315 7.65 -13.83 -7.73
C GLY A 315 8.69 -14.49 -8.65
N GLY A 316 9.98 -14.26 -8.38
CA GLY A 316 11.06 -14.63 -9.29
C GLY A 316 10.82 -14.08 -10.69
N SER A 317 11.06 -14.89 -11.72
CA SER A 317 10.77 -14.53 -13.12
C SER A 317 9.40 -15.00 -13.60
N LYS A 318 8.54 -15.51 -12.71
CA LYS A 318 7.31 -16.24 -13.09
C LYS A 318 6.03 -15.59 -12.62
N VAL A 319 6.10 -14.83 -11.54
CA VAL A 319 4.93 -14.18 -10.94
C VAL A 319 5.15 -12.67 -10.92
N ALA A 320 4.21 -11.94 -11.49
CA ALA A 320 4.15 -10.48 -11.39
C ALA A 320 3.22 -10.09 -10.24
N ILE A 321 3.73 -9.33 -9.27
CA ILE A 321 2.95 -8.83 -8.14
C ILE A 321 2.41 -7.46 -8.54
N MET A 322 1.13 -7.40 -8.84
CA MET A 322 0.55 -6.21 -9.45
C MET A 322 0.15 -5.16 -8.42
N SER A 323 -0.35 -5.60 -7.26
CA SER A 323 -0.67 -4.75 -6.12
C SER A 323 -0.74 -5.58 -4.85
N THR A 324 -0.51 -4.92 -3.72
CA THR A 324 -0.61 -5.50 -2.40
C THR A 324 -1.44 -4.61 -1.50
N THR A 325 -2.07 -5.22 -0.49
CA THR A 325 -2.78 -4.53 0.59
C THR A 325 -2.73 -5.38 1.84
N VAL A 326 -2.96 -4.79 3.00
CA VAL A 326 -3.02 -5.51 4.27
C VAL A 326 -4.45 -6.00 4.56
N GLU A 327 -4.57 -7.23 5.06
CA GLU A 327 -5.83 -7.80 5.56
C GLU A 327 -5.73 -8.04 7.07
N GLY A 328 -6.12 -7.04 7.85
CA GLY A 328 -5.97 -7.07 9.30
C GLY A 328 -4.51 -7.06 9.76
N PRO A 329 -4.21 -7.33 11.04
CA PRO A 329 -2.85 -7.19 11.56
C PRO A 329 -1.88 -8.30 11.15
N ASP A 330 -2.36 -9.38 10.53
CA ASP A 330 -1.60 -10.63 10.38
C ASP A 330 -1.50 -11.16 8.95
N HIS A 331 -2.16 -10.53 7.97
CA HIS A 331 -2.16 -11.02 6.58
C HIS A 331 -1.88 -9.91 5.58
N ILE A 332 -1.23 -10.28 4.48
CA ILE A 332 -1.04 -9.44 3.30
C ILE A 332 -1.74 -10.13 2.14
N LEU A 333 -2.52 -9.37 1.38
CA LEU A 333 -3.07 -9.80 0.10
C LEU A 333 -2.19 -9.30 -1.03
N ALA A 334 -1.93 -10.17 -2.00
CA ALA A 334 -1.17 -9.86 -3.20
C ALA A 334 -1.98 -10.26 -4.44
N LEU A 335 -2.34 -9.28 -5.26
CA LEU A 335 -2.90 -9.51 -6.58
C LEU A 335 -1.74 -9.83 -7.51
N ALA A 336 -1.71 -11.07 -7.98
CA ALA A 336 -0.55 -11.60 -8.67
C ALA A 336 -0.97 -12.36 -9.93
N GLU A 337 -0.10 -12.31 -10.93
CA GLU A 337 -0.29 -12.99 -12.21
C GLU A 337 0.82 -14.01 -12.45
N GLN A 338 0.45 -15.20 -12.92
CA GLN A 338 1.36 -16.25 -13.37
C GLN A 338 0.77 -16.93 -14.60
N ASN A 339 1.54 -17.02 -15.69
CA ASN A 339 1.14 -17.71 -16.93
C ASN A 339 -0.21 -17.25 -17.52
N GLY A 340 -0.48 -15.93 -17.52
CA GLY A 340 -1.74 -15.37 -18.04
C GLY A 340 -2.97 -15.65 -17.17
N GLN A 341 -2.76 -16.11 -15.94
CA GLN A 341 -3.78 -16.30 -14.93
C GLN A 341 -3.51 -15.38 -13.74
N THR A 342 -4.57 -14.74 -13.25
CA THR A 342 -4.50 -13.84 -12.10
C THR A 342 -5.20 -14.47 -10.90
N ALA A 343 -4.68 -14.24 -9.71
CA ALA A 343 -5.28 -14.59 -8.43
C ALA A 343 -4.98 -13.54 -7.35
N ILE A 344 -5.63 -13.66 -6.21
CA ILE A 344 -5.25 -12.97 -4.97
C ILE A 344 -4.65 -14.03 -4.05
N ALA A 345 -3.36 -13.92 -3.77
CA ALA A 345 -2.70 -14.71 -2.74
C ALA A 345 -2.83 -13.99 -1.40
N ARG A 346 -3.04 -14.74 -0.33
CA ARG A 346 -2.97 -14.26 1.06
C ARG A 346 -1.74 -14.88 1.72
N CYS A 347 -0.90 -14.06 2.31
CA CYS A 347 0.34 -14.50 2.97
C CYS A 347 0.41 -13.99 4.42
N GLU A 348 0.88 -14.85 5.33
CA GLU A 348 1.02 -14.54 6.76
C GLU A 348 2.47 -14.17 7.08
N PRO A 349 2.80 -12.94 7.51
CA PRO A 349 4.18 -12.54 7.83
C PRO A 349 4.83 -13.38 8.94
N LYS A 350 4.08 -13.90 9.90
CA LYS A 350 4.68 -14.66 10.99
C LYS A 350 5.28 -15.99 10.51
N THR A 351 4.53 -16.73 9.71
CA THR A 351 4.91 -18.08 9.24
C THR A 351 5.52 -18.07 7.84
N GLY A 352 5.20 -17.04 7.05
CA GLY A 352 5.48 -16.93 5.63
C GLY A 352 4.53 -17.74 4.75
N ALA A 353 3.62 -18.53 5.33
CA ALA A 353 2.70 -19.37 4.56
C ALA A 353 1.79 -18.50 3.68
N CYS A 354 1.47 -19.02 2.50
CA CYS A 354 0.53 -18.41 1.58
C CYS A 354 -0.54 -19.39 1.10
N GLU A 355 -1.68 -18.84 0.72
CA GLU A 355 -2.81 -19.55 0.11
C GLU A 355 -3.48 -18.67 -0.95
N LEU A 356 -4.32 -19.25 -1.80
CA LEU A 356 -5.18 -18.48 -2.71
C LEU A 356 -6.40 -18.00 -1.95
N ALA A 357 -6.53 -16.69 -1.76
CA ALA A 357 -7.76 -16.09 -1.22
C ALA A 357 -8.88 -16.10 -2.27
N VAL A 358 -8.53 -15.94 -3.55
CA VAL A 358 -9.42 -16.21 -4.68
C VAL A 358 -8.70 -17.11 -5.70
N PRO A 359 -9.42 -18.00 -6.39
CA PRO A 359 -8.81 -18.96 -7.31
C PRO A 359 -8.15 -18.28 -8.50
N LEU A 360 -7.27 -19.01 -9.19
CA LEU A 360 -6.71 -18.58 -10.48
C LEU A 360 -7.82 -18.45 -11.53
N ARG A 361 -7.83 -17.32 -12.25
CA ARG A 361 -8.68 -17.11 -13.42
C ARG A 361 -7.86 -16.61 -14.59
N ASN A 362 -8.23 -17.05 -15.79
CA ASN A 362 -7.64 -16.53 -17.02
C ASN A 362 -7.90 -15.03 -17.12
N GLY A 363 -6.88 -14.30 -17.55
CA GLY A 363 -6.91 -12.85 -17.68
C GLY A 363 -5.64 -12.26 -17.09
N THR A 364 -5.09 -11.31 -17.83
CA THR A 364 -3.96 -10.49 -17.45
C THR A 364 -4.49 -9.21 -16.80
N GLY A 365 -3.71 -8.58 -15.91
CA GLY A 365 -4.09 -7.28 -15.36
C GLY A 365 -3.82 -6.06 -16.24
N ASP A 366 -3.81 -6.25 -17.57
CA ASP A 366 -4.07 -5.15 -18.49
C ASP A 366 -5.56 -4.73 -18.45
N GLY A 367 -5.82 -3.45 -18.75
CA GLY A 367 -6.98 -2.71 -18.25
C GLY A 367 -8.33 -3.39 -18.43
N ASN A 368 -8.58 -4.06 -19.56
CA ASN A 368 -9.92 -4.55 -19.89
C ASN A 368 -10.14 -6.04 -19.58
N ASN A 369 -9.09 -6.80 -19.22
CA ASN A 369 -9.19 -8.24 -19.05
C ASN A 369 -8.80 -8.73 -17.64
N ARG A 370 -8.64 -7.79 -16.70
CA ARG A 370 -8.26 -8.12 -15.33
C ARG A 370 -9.42 -8.82 -14.61
N PRO A 371 -9.28 -10.10 -14.21
CA PRO A 371 -10.37 -10.84 -13.60
C PRO A 371 -10.56 -10.47 -12.12
N TYR A 372 -9.57 -9.80 -11.51
CA TYR A 372 -9.58 -9.41 -10.11
C TYR A 372 -9.02 -8.01 -9.87
N GLN A 373 -9.65 -7.21 -9.01
CA GLN A 373 -9.09 -5.96 -8.49
C GLN A 373 -9.04 -6.05 -6.97
N LEU A 374 -7.90 -5.73 -6.36
CA LEU A 374 -7.81 -5.56 -4.91
C LEU A 374 -8.32 -4.18 -4.54
N GLY A 375 -9.18 -4.14 -3.52
CA GLY A 375 -9.58 -2.92 -2.84
C GLY A 375 -8.63 -2.57 -1.70
N ARG A 376 -8.85 -1.40 -1.11
CA ARG A 376 -8.10 -0.86 0.02
C ARG A 376 -8.96 -0.64 1.25
#